data_AF-A0A9D6XIV0-F1
#
_entry.id   AF-A0A9D6XIV0-F1
#
_cell.length_a   1.000
_cell.length_b   1.000
_cell.length_c   1.000
_cell.angle_alpha   90.00
_cell.angle_beta   90.00
_cell.angle_gamma   90.00
#
_symmetry.space_group_name_H-M   'P 1'
#
loop_
_entity.id
_entity.type
_entity.pdbx_description
1 polymer ?
#
loop_
_entity_poly.entity_id
_entity_poly.type
_entity_poly.pdbx_seq_one_letter_code
_entity_poly.pdbx_strand_id
1 'polypeptide(L)'
;MGQTRCFSARPTDQRGVALLTVLLLLMVLTVIGIASITITGLENRLASYVRAGEAAAVAAESCLAVAVNTIEFTIRDSKVPDALVDNATPKGPVPDGNKLYLANEIMGAAGYEVGGTQIDTLSASTAYPNFNLGIPNPSQTLNNFVVRGDIDRLHSKAGAGSSTLMITGYEGLGSGAAAGGTEILYQVSCLANNAATNATSKITAVYACKPVSDGCLRKI
;
A
#
# COMPACT_ATOMS: atom_id res chain seq x y z
N MET A 1 -61.46 78.14 20.06
CA MET A 1 -60.64 77.17 20.83
C MET A 1 -60.81 75.81 20.19
N GLY A 2 -59.90 75.43 19.30
CA GLY A 2 -59.90 74.13 18.62
C GLY A 2 -59.06 73.13 19.40
N GLN A 3 -59.63 71.98 19.75
CA GLN A 3 -58.89 70.81 20.22
C GLN A 3 -58.82 69.79 19.08
N THR A 4 -57.67 69.73 18.42
CA THR A 4 -57.29 68.69 17.49
C THR A 4 -57.06 67.39 18.29
N ARG A 5 -57.94 66.41 18.12
CA ARG A 5 -57.73 65.06 18.64
C ARG A 5 -56.70 64.35 17.76
N CYS A 6 -55.54 64.02 18.33
CA CYS A 6 -54.55 63.16 17.68
C CYS A 6 -55.04 61.71 17.75
N PHE A 7 -55.42 61.14 16.60
CA PHE A 7 -55.86 59.76 16.49
C PHE A 7 -54.62 58.85 16.48
N SER A 8 -54.35 58.19 17.60
CA SER A 8 -53.35 57.12 17.68
C SER A 8 -53.91 55.86 16.99
N ALA A 9 -53.80 55.78 15.66
CA ALA A 9 -54.00 54.54 14.93
C ALA A 9 -52.82 53.61 15.25
N ARG A 10 -53.02 52.64 16.16
CA ARG A 10 -52.11 51.50 16.29
C ARG A 10 -52.26 50.64 15.03
N PRO A 11 -51.19 50.40 14.25
CA PRO A 11 -51.30 49.59 13.05
C PRO A 11 -51.43 48.11 13.46
N THR A 12 -52.66 47.62 13.53
CA THR A 12 -52.97 46.19 13.76
C THR A 12 -52.46 45.30 12.64
N ASP A 13 -52.27 45.83 11.43
CA ASP A 13 -51.75 45.09 10.26
C ASP A 13 -50.28 44.68 10.38
N GLN A 14 -49.45 45.40 11.14
CA GLN A 14 -48.02 45.07 11.25
C GLN A 14 -47.76 43.83 12.11
N ARG A 15 -48.70 43.46 13.00
CA ARG A 15 -48.56 42.28 13.88
C ARG A 15 -48.69 40.96 13.12
N GLY A 16 -49.59 40.90 12.14
CA GLY A 16 -49.76 39.70 11.30
C GLY A 16 -48.55 39.48 10.39
N VAL A 17 -48.05 40.55 9.77
CA VAL A 17 -46.86 40.49 8.92
C VAL A 17 -45.61 40.13 9.73
N ALA A 18 -45.46 40.66 10.96
CA ALA A 18 -44.34 40.31 11.83
C ALA A 18 -44.35 38.83 12.25
N LEU A 19 -45.52 38.23 12.49
CA LEU A 19 -45.61 36.80 12.81
C LEU A 19 -45.28 35.93 11.59
N LEU A 20 -45.69 36.33 10.39
CA LEU A 20 -45.34 35.62 9.15
C LEU A 20 -43.85 35.68 8.84
N THR A 21 -43.20 36.84 9.01
CA THR A 21 -41.76 36.95 8.76
C THR A 21 -40.96 36.13 9.76
N VAL A 22 -41.35 36.12 11.05
CA VAL A 22 -40.70 35.26 12.05
C VAL A 22 -40.89 33.78 11.74
N LEU A 23 -42.10 33.36 11.35
CA LEU A 23 -42.36 31.97 10.96
C LEU A 23 -41.52 31.56 9.75
N LEU A 24 -41.43 32.42 8.73
CA LEU A 24 -40.63 32.19 7.54
C LEU A 24 -39.14 32.10 7.91
N LEU A 25 -38.63 32.99 8.76
CA LEU A 25 -37.25 32.94 9.25
C LEU A 25 -36.96 31.65 10.04
N LEU A 26 -37.88 31.22 10.90
CA LEU A 26 -37.75 29.95 11.64
C LEU A 26 -37.75 28.73 10.70
N MET A 27 -38.57 28.76 9.66
CA MET A 27 -38.58 27.70 8.64
C MET A 27 -37.23 27.64 7.90
N VAL A 28 -36.67 28.78 7.51
CA VAL A 28 -35.37 28.82 6.84
C VAL A 28 -34.26 28.34 7.78
N LEU A 29 -34.26 28.76 9.04
CA LEU A 29 -33.28 28.32 10.04
C LEU A 29 -33.32 26.81 10.30
N THR A 30 -34.51 26.20 10.33
CA THR A 30 -34.61 24.74 10.53
C THR A 30 -34.08 23.96 9.33
N VAL A 31 -34.35 24.41 8.10
CA VAL A 31 -33.80 23.78 6.88
C VAL A 31 -32.27 23.89 6.84
N ILE A 32 -31.72 25.05 7.16
CA ILE A 32 -30.26 25.24 7.24
C ILE A 32 -29.65 24.38 8.36
N GLY A 33 -30.33 24.26 9.50
CA GLY A 33 -29.91 23.42 10.62
C GLY A 33 -29.80 21.94 10.25
N ILE A 34 -30.82 21.39 9.57
CA ILE A 34 -30.80 20.00 9.11
C ILE A 34 -29.70 19.77 8.08
N ALA A 35 -29.54 20.69 7.11
CA ALA A 35 -28.48 20.60 6.11
C ALA A 35 -27.08 20.66 6.75
N SER A 36 -26.89 21.46 7.80
CA SER A 36 -25.61 21.55 8.51
C SER A 36 -25.27 20.24 9.22
N ILE A 37 -26.25 19.61 9.87
CA ILE A 37 -26.06 18.32 10.58
C ILE A 37 -25.66 17.21 9.60
N THR A 38 -26.27 17.16 8.40
CA THR A 38 -25.93 16.14 7.41
C THR A 38 -24.53 16.33 6.84
N ILE A 39 -24.10 17.58 6.61
CA ILE A 39 -22.73 17.90 6.16
C ILE A 39 -21.72 17.43 7.20
N THR A 40 -21.89 17.77 8.48
CA THR A 40 -20.99 17.31 9.55
C THR A 40 -20.97 15.78 9.67
N GLY A 41 -22.10 15.12 9.48
CA GLY A 41 -22.17 13.65 9.45
C GLY A 41 -21.35 13.03 8.33
N LEU A 42 -21.35 13.64 7.14
CA LEU A 42 -20.52 13.20 6.01
C LEU A 42 -19.04 13.49 6.27
N GLU A 43 -18.68 14.66 6.78
CA GLU A 43 -17.30 15.01 7.13
C GLU A 43 -16.70 14.03 8.13
N ASN A 44 -17.47 13.63 9.15
CA ASN A 44 -17.00 12.65 10.13
C ASN A 44 -16.77 11.26 9.52
N ARG A 45 -17.64 10.85 8.58
CA ARG A 45 -17.45 9.60 7.83
C ARG A 45 -16.23 9.67 6.91
N LEU A 46 -16.04 10.79 6.21
CA LEU A 46 -14.87 11.02 5.37
C LEU A 46 -13.59 11.00 6.19
N ALA A 47 -13.56 11.67 7.35
CA ALA A 47 -12.42 11.64 8.26
C ALA A 47 -12.10 10.22 8.73
N SER A 48 -13.12 9.39 8.99
CA SER A 48 -12.92 7.98 9.33
C SER A 48 -12.33 7.17 8.17
N TYR A 49 -12.78 7.41 6.93
CA TYR A 49 -12.24 6.71 5.75
C TYR A 49 -10.80 7.12 5.44
N VAL A 50 -10.46 8.40 5.57
CA VAL A 50 -9.08 8.90 5.40
C VAL A 50 -8.15 8.22 6.40
N ARG A 51 -8.52 8.16 7.69
CA ARG A 51 -7.72 7.48 8.72
C ARG A 51 -7.55 5.99 8.43
N ALA A 52 -8.61 5.31 7.98
CA ALA A 52 -8.52 3.90 7.61
C ALA A 52 -7.61 3.67 6.39
N GLY A 53 -7.64 4.59 5.42
CA GLY A 53 -6.75 4.58 4.26
C GLY A 53 -5.29 4.80 4.63
N GLU A 54 -5.00 5.79 5.47
CA GLU A 54 -3.65 6.07 5.98
C GLU A 54 -3.10 4.87 6.78
N ALA A 55 -3.91 4.29 7.67
CA ALA A 55 -3.52 3.11 8.42
C ALA A 55 -3.23 1.89 7.52
N ALA A 56 -4.04 1.70 6.46
CA ALA A 56 -3.80 0.65 5.47
C ALA A 56 -2.53 0.91 4.66
N ALA A 57 -2.24 2.15 4.29
CA ALA A 57 -1.02 2.51 3.58
C ALA A 57 0.23 2.26 4.44
N VAL A 58 0.22 2.70 5.70
CA VAL A 58 1.33 2.44 6.65
C VAL A 58 1.55 0.94 6.84
N ALA A 59 0.48 0.15 6.93
CA ALA A 59 0.58 -1.30 6.99
C ALA A 59 1.21 -1.89 5.70
N ALA A 60 0.82 -1.41 4.52
CA ALA A 60 1.42 -1.85 3.27
C ALA A 60 2.91 -1.46 3.15
N GLU A 61 3.32 -0.28 3.63
CA GLU A 61 4.73 0.15 3.63
C GLU A 61 5.62 -0.74 4.50
N SER A 62 5.11 -1.24 5.63
CA SER A 62 5.88 -2.13 6.49
C SER A 62 6.32 -3.43 5.78
N CYS A 63 5.49 -3.93 4.85
CA CYS A 63 5.83 -5.08 4.02
C CYS A 63 6.98 -4.79 3.05
N LEU A 64 7.11 -3.54 2.56
CA LEU A 64 8.25 -3.18 1.72
C LEU A 64 9.57 -3.30 2.48
N ALA A 65 9.61 -2.84 3.73
CA ALA A 65 10.81 -2.94 4.57
C ALA A 65 11.19 -4.42 4.83
N VAL A 66 10.19 -5.27 5.07
CA VAL A 66 10.39 -6.71 5.26
C VAL A 66 10.84 -7.40 3.97
N ALA A 67 10.27 -7.04 2.83
CA ALA A 67 10.64 -7.57 1.53
C ALA A 67 12.10 -7.25 1.18
N VAL A 68 12.53 -5.99 1.37
CA VAL A 68 13.93 -5.59 1.15
C VAL A 68 14.88 -6.40 2.01
N ASN A 69 14.57 -6.56 3.30
CA ASN A 69 15.38 -7.36 4.21
C ASN A 69 15.45 -8.84 3.76
N THR A 70 14.32 -9.38 3.29
CA THR A 70 14.25 -10.75 2.77
C THR A 70 15.10 -10.92 1.51
N ILE A 71 15.10 -9.94 0.61
CA ILE A 71 15.97 -9.91 -0.59
C ILE A 71 17.44 -9.89 -0.18
N GLU A 72 17.84 -8.99 0.72
CA GLU A 72 19.24 -8.85 1.14
C GLU A 72 19.79 -10.12 1.77
N PHE A 73 19.03 -10.74 2.69
CA PHE A 73 19.44 -11.99 3.30
C PHE A 73 19.50 -13.15 2.29
N THR A 74 18.54 -13.20 1.37
CA THR A 74 18.50 -14.26 0.36
C THR A 74 19.68 -14.16 -0.61
N ILE A 75 20.05 -12.94 -1.02
CA ILE A 75 21.23 -12.69 -1.86
C ILE A 75 22.51 -13.08 -1.11
N ARG A 76 22.61 -12.74 0.19
CA ARG A 76 23.82 -13.03 0.98
C ARG A 76 24.03 -14.52 1.22
N ASP A 77 22.99 -15.22 1.64
CA ASP A 77 23.08 -16.60 2.10
C ASP A 77 22.70 -17.61 0.99
N SER A 78 22.32 -17.12 -0.20
CA SER A 78 21.81 -17.90 -1.34
C SER A 78 20.58 -18.77 -1.00
N LYS A 79 19.88 -18.41 0.08
CA LYS A 79 18.67 -19.07 0.58
C LYS A 79 17.91 -18.08 1.47
N VAL A 80 16.59 -18.25 1.58
CA VAL A 80 15.82 -17.56 2.62
C VAL A 80 16.26 -18.12 3.99
N PRO A 81 16.75 -17.30 4.93
CA PRO A 81 17.15 -17.77 6.25
C PRO A 81 16.01 -18.40 7.04
N ASP A 82 16.31 -19.42 7.83
CA ASP A 82 15.34 -20.09 8.71
C ASP A 82 14.78 -19.16 9.81
N ALA A 83 15.38 -17.98 10.01
CA ALA A 83 14.85 -16.96 10.92
C ALA A 83 13.68 -16.14 10.32
N LEU A 84 13.53 -16.14 8.99
CA LEU A 84 12.51 -15.37 8.28
C LEU A 84 11.27 -16.18 7.91
N VAL A 85 11.26 -17.47 8.21
CA VAL A 85 10.14 -18.37 7.92
C VAL A 85 9.09 -18.39 9.03
N ASP A 86 7.85 -18.67 8.69
CA ASP A 86 6.68 -18.64 9.57
C ASP A 86 6.67 -19.70 10.69
N ASN A 87 7.55 -20.71 10.58
CA ASN A 87 7.83 -21.71 11.61
C ASN A 87 8.95 -21.28 12.59
N ALA A 88 9.60 -20.14 12.37
CA ALA A 88 10.62 -19.59 13.26
C ALA A 88 10.03 -19.11 14.60
N THR A 89 10.88 -18.91 15.60
CA THR A 89 10.50 -18.31 16.89
C THR A 89 11.36 -17.07 17.14
N PRO A 90 10.80 -15.84 17.04
CA PRO A 90 9.42 -15.48 16.67
C PRO A 90 9.08 -15.80 15.20
N LYS A 91 7.80 -15.96 14.90
CA LYS A 91 7.32 -16.31 13.56
C LYS A 91 7.78 -15.28 12.52
N GLY A 92 8.43 -15.76 11.47
CA GLY A 92 8.88 -14.94 10.37
C GLY A 92 7.78 -14.61 9.35
N PRO A 93 8.04 -13.66 8.44
CA PRO A 93 7.12 -13.25 7.37
C PRO A 93 6.91 -14.28 6.26
N VAL A 94 7.88 -15.15 5.98
CA VAL A 94 7.85 -16.00 4.77
C VAL A 94 7.19 -17.34 5.11
N PRO A 95 6.16 -17.80 4.39
CA PRO A 95 5.64 -19.15 4.60
C PRO A 95 6.72 -20.23 4.35
N ASP A 96 6.92 -21.19 5.26
CA ASP A 96 7.96 -22.22 5.14
C ASP A 96 7.82 -23.07 3.87
N GLY A 97 6.58 -23.35 3.46
CA GLY A 97 6.27 -24.03 2.21
C GLY A 97 6.74 -23.26 0.96
N ASN A 98 6.99 -21.95 1.09
CA ASN A 98 7.31 -21.08 -0.03
C ASN A 98 8.77 -20.62 -0.10
N LYS A 99 9.57 -20.93 0.92
CA LYS A 99 10.95 -20.43 1.04
C LYS A 99 11.85 -20.79 -0.14
N LEU A 100 11.62 -21.96 -0.77
CA LEU A 100 12.39 -22.40 -1.93
C LEU A 100 11.96 -21.67 -3.21
N TYR A 101 10.67 -21.40 -3.39
CA TYR A 101 10.17 -20.62 -4.52
C TYR A 101 10.73 -19.20 -4.48
N LEU A 102 10.60 -18.54 -3.31
CA LEU A 102 11.10 -17.19 -3.11
C LEU A 102 12.63 -17.09 -3.26
N ALA A 103 13.38 -18.09 -2.77
CA ALA A 103 14.82 -18.14 -2.97
C ALA A 103 15.20 -18.23 -4.46
N ASN A 104 14.49 -19.07 -5.22
CA ASN A 104 14.75 -19.26 -6.65
C ASN A 104 14.36 -18.03 -7.47
N GLU A 105 13.24 -17.38 -7.15
CA GLU A 105 12.79 -16.11 -7.73
C GLU A 105 13.83 -15.01 -7.53
N ILE A 106 14.30 -14.81 -6.29
CA ILE A 106 15.29 -13.77 -5.95
C ILE A 106 16.63 -14.03 -6.65
N MET A 107 17.08 -15.28 -6.70
CA MET A 107 18.37 -15.68 -7.26
C MET A 107 18.35 -15.82 -8.78
N GLY A 108 17.18 -15.75 -9.42
CA GLY A 108 17.03 -15.90 -10.87
C GLY A 108 17.31 -17.31 -11.37
N ALA A 109 17.09 -18.34 -10.53
CA ALA A 109 17.28 -19.72 -10.94
C ALA A 109 16.21 -20.09 -11.98
N ALA A 110 16.66 -20.52 -13.17
CA ALA A 110 15.77 -20.93 -14.24
C ALA A 110 14.94 -22.16 -13.82
N GLY A 111 13.62 -21.99 -13.77
CA GLY A 111 12.65 -23.09 -13.74
C GLY A 111 12.60 -23.87 -12.43
N TYR A 112 11.65 -23.48 -11.56
CA TYR A 112 10.96 -24.48 -10.76
C TYR A 112 9.50 -24.51 -11.18
N GLU A 113 9.18 -25.48 -12.04
CA GLU A 113 7.82 -25.79 -12.49
C GLU A 113 7.24 -26.82 -11.52
N VAL A 114 6.12 -26.51 -10.85
CA VAL A 114 5.33 -27.57 -10.20
C VAL A 114 4.33 -28.05 -11.24
N GLY A 115 4.53 -29.27 -11.72
CA GLY A 115 3.62 -29.89 -12.69
C GLY A 115 3.61 -29.24 -14.09
N GLY A 116 4.74 -28.70 -14.55
CA GLY A 116 4.86 -28.11 -15.90
C GLY A 116 4.24 -26.73 -16.06
N THR A 117 3.84 -26.08 -14.95
CA THR A 117 3.40 -24.68 -14.93
C THR A 117 4.48 -23.87 -14.22
N GLN A 118 5.04 -22.85 -14.89
CA GLN A 118 5.83 -21.83 -14.19
C GLN A 118 4.91 -21.18 -13.17
N ILE A 119 5.18 -21.43 -11.90
CA ILE A 119 4.39 -20.93 -10.78
C ILE A 119 4.53 -19.42 -10.62
N ASP A 120 5.65 -18.89 -11.07
CA ASP A 120 5.97 -17.48 -11.08
C ASP A 120 6.57 -17.16 -12.45
N THR A 121 5.68 -17.04 -13.45
CA THR A 121 6.08 -16.43 -14.71
C THR A 121 6.35 -14.96 -14.44
N LEU A 122 7.36 -14.38 -15.11
CA LEU A 122 7.46 -12.96 -15.47
C LEU A 122 6.23 -12.47 -16.28
N SER A 123 5.04 -12.93 -15.95
CA SER A 123 3.80 -12.44 -16.50
C SER A 123 3.60 -11.04 -15.96
N ALA A 124 3.96 -10.10 -16.81
CA ALA A 124 3.15 -8.95 -17.17
C ALA A 124 1.68 -9.33 -17.49
N SER A 125 1.04 -10.15 -16.64
CA SER A 125 -0.40 -10.30 -16.63
C SER A 125 -0.93 -9.03 -16.01
N THR A 126 -1.76 -8.37 -16.79
CA THR A 126 -2.56 -7.19 -16.51
C THR A 126 -3.54 -7.37 -15.34
N ALA A 127 -3.32 -8.37 -14.48
CA ALA A 127 -4.07 -8.71 -13.29
C ALA A 127 -3.12 -8.83 -12.10
N TYR A 128 -2.55 -7.70 -11.70
CA TYR A 128 -1.91 -7.60 -10.39
C TYR A 128 -2.99 -7.64 -9.29
N PRO A 129 -2.87 -8.49 -8.25
CA PRO A 129 -1.98 -9.64 -8.12
C PRO A 129 -2.75 -10.95 -8.31
N ASN A 130 -2.07 -11.95 -8.89
CA ASN A 130 -2.48 -13.33 -8.82
C ASN A 130 -2.30 -13.84 -7.37
N PHE A 131 -3.14 -13.36 -6.45
CA PHE A 131 -3.28 -13.91 -5.11
C PHE A 131 -3.95 -15.30 -5.11
N ASN A 132 -4.36 -15.79 -6.28
CA ASN A 132 -5.26 -16.92 -6.43
C ASN A 132 -4.54 -18.24 -6.72
N LEU A 133 -3.21 -18.23 -6.87
CA LEU A 133 -2.38 -19.45 -6.93
C LEU A 133 -1.69 -19.81 -5.61
N GLY A 134 -1.99 -19.11 -4.50
CA GLY A 134 -1.72 -19.65 -3.17
C GLY A 134 -0.24 -19.68 -2.75
N ILE A 135 0.63 -18.88 -3.36
CA ILE A 135 2.04 -18.77 -2.93
C ILE A 135 2.35 -17.32 -2.54
N PRO A 136 1.89 -16.85 -1.37
CA PRO A 136 2.31 -15.55 -0.86
C PRO A 136 3.82 -15.57 -0.61
N ASN A 137 4.51 -14.51 -1.00
CA ASN A 137 5.86 -14.17 -0.56
C ASN A 137 5.78 -13.69 0.92
N PRO A 138 6.39 -12.58 1.41
CA PRO A 138 6.26 -12.23 2.83
C PRO A 138 4.80 -11.88 3.18
N SER A 139 4.24 -12.58 4.16
CA SER A 139 2.90 -12.40 4.69
C SER A 139 2.97 -12.15 6.20
N GLN A 140 2.44 -11.02 6.65
CA GLN A 140 2.41 -10.67 8.06
C GLN A 140 1.04 -10.17 8.47
N THR A 141 0.70 -10.41 9.75
CA THR A 141 -0.47 -9.79 10.37
C THR A 141 0.01 -8.67 11.28
N LEU A 142 -0.39 -7.44 10.99
CA LEU A 142 -0.07 -6.24 11.75
C LEU A 142 -1.37 -5.69 12.33
N ASN A 143 -1.58 -5.90 13.62
CA ASN A 143 -2.83 -5.58 14.31
C ASN A 143 -4.03 -6.24 13.59
N ASN A 144 -4.87 -5.44 12.93
CA ASN A 144 -6.08 -5.87 12.22
C ASN A 144 -5.87 -5.96 10.69
N PHE A 145 -4.64 -5.74 10.21
CA PHE A 145 -4.29 -5.80 8.80
C PHE A 145 -3.57 -7.11 8.48
N VAL A 146 -4.04 -7.80 7.46
CA VAL A 146 -3.28 -8.86 6.80
C VAL A 146 -2.53 -8.21 5.65
N VAL A 147 -1.21 -8.25 5.71
CA VAL A 147 -0.33 -7.68 4.69
C VAL A 147 0.34 -8.81 3.94
N ARG A 148 0.25 -8.76 2.60
CA ARG A 148 0.82 -9.75 1.70
C ARG A 148 1.71 -9.04 0.69
N GLY A 149 2.95 -9.50 0.58
CA GLY A 149 3.94 -9.02 -0.37
C GLY A 149 4.15 -9.99 -1.51
N ASP A 150 4.72 -9.45 -2.59
CA ASP A 150 5.16 -10.15 -3.79
C ASP A 150 6.48 -9.53 -4.26
N ILE A 151 7.47 -10.34 -4.70
CA ILE A 151 8.85 -9.90 -4.96
C ILE A 151 9.34 -10.39 -6.32
N ASP A 152 8.95 -9.70 -7.39
CA ASP A 152 9.37 -10.08 -8.74
C ASP A 152 10.83 -9.67 -9.02
N ARG A 153 11.64 -10.57 -9.57
CA ARG A 153 12.94 -10.23 -10.18
C ARG A 153 12.72 -9.73 -11.61
N LEU A 154 13.01 -8.45 -11.87
CA LEU A 154 12.80 -7.81 -13.17
C LEU A 154 13.96 -8.06 -14.15
N HIS A 155 15.15 -7.55 -13.83
CA HIS A 155 16.28 -7.55 -14.75
C HIS A 155 17.61 -7.37 -14.01
N SER A 156 18.67 -8.03 -14.48
CA SER A 156 20.04 -7.77 -14.04
C SER A 156 20.82 -6.97 -15.08
N LYS A 157 21.44 -5.87 -14.66
CA LYS A 157 22.35 -5.08 -15.49
C LYS A 157 23.75 -5.04 -14.89
N ALA A 158 24.75 -4.82 -15.73
CA ALA A 158 26.09 -4.48 -15.24
C ALA A 158 26.07 -3.10 -14.56
N GLY A 159 26.67 -3.00 -13.38
CA GLY A 159 26.79 -1.73 -12.67
C GLY A 159 27.81 -0.79 -13.33
N ALA A 160 27.70 0.51 -13.07
CA ALA A 160 28.64 1.49 -13.59
C ALA A 160 30.06 1.21 -13.07
N GLY A 161 31.05 1.15 -13.97
CA GLY A 161 32.42 0.78 -13.65
C GLY A 161 32.72 -0.73 -13.69
N SER A 162 31.72 -1.56 -14.01
CA SER A 162 31.90 -3.00 -14.26
C SER A 162 32.49 -3.24 -15.65
N SER A 163 33.57 -4.02 -15.73
CA SER A 163 34.13 -4.47 -17.01
C SER A 163 33.21 -5.53 -17.63
N THR A 164 32.40 -5.14 -18.62
CA THR A 164 31.45 -6.00 -19.34
C THR A 164 32.09 -7.04 -20.27
N LEU A 165 33.44 -7.12 -20.30
CA LEU A 165 34.20 -7.88 -21.30
C LEU A 165 34.52 -9.34 -20.93
N MET A 166 34.06 -9.87 -19.80
CA MET A 166 34.42 -11.24 -19.35
C MET A 166 33.25 -12.17 -19.00
N ILE A 167 31.98 -11.85 -19.32
CA ILE A 167 30.85 -12.76 -19.05
C ILE A 167 29.88 -12.73 -20.24
N THR A 168 30.21 -13.49 -21.29
CA THR A 168 29.22 -13.99 -22.25
C THR A 168 28.88 -15.42 -21.85
N GLY A 169 27.72 -15.64 -21.22
CA GLY A 169 27.08 -16.96 -21.26
C GLY A 169 26.67 -17.63 -19.96
N TYR A 170 26.85 -17.00 -18.79
CA TYR A 170 26.23 -17.52 -17.57
C TYR A 170 25.81 -16.35 -16.71
N GLU A 171 24.51 -16.22 -16.38
CA GLU A 171 23.99 -15.36 -15.30
C GLU A 171 24.45 -15.89 -13.92
N GLY A 172 25.69 -16.38 -13.84
CA GLY A 172 26.30 -16.77 -12.60
C GLY A 172 26.70 -15.52 -11.85
N LEU A 173 26.34 -15.48 -10.57
CA LEU A 173 26.95 -14.66 -9.53
C LEU A 173 28.48 -14.89 -9.51
N GLY A 174 29.16 -14.34 -10.51
CA GLY A 174 30.59 -14.46 -10.71
C GLY A 174 31.28 -13.39 -9.89
N SER A 175 32.07 -13.83 -8.92
CA SER A 175 33.06 -13.07 -8.15
C SER A 175 34.17 -12.49 -9.05
N GLY A 176 33.80 -11.69 -10.06
CA GLY A 176 34.70 -11.19 -11.10
C GLY A 176 34.27 -9.86 -11.73
N ALA A 177 33.26 -9.18 -11.20
CA ALA A 177 32.92 -7.82 -11.64
C ALA A 177 33.78 -6.81 -10.89
N ALA A 178 34.87 -6.37 -11.53
CA ALA A 178 35.70 -5.26 -11.07
C ALA A 178 34.83 -4.05 -10.68
N ALA A 179 35.07 -3.50 -9.48
CA ALA A 179 34.56 -2.26 -8.85
C ALA A 179 33.05 -1.89 -8.93
N GLY A 180 32.34 -2.17 -10.03
CA GLY A 180 30.96 -1.77 -10.30
C GLY A 180 29.90 -2.86 -10.11
N GLY A 181 30.26 -4.15 -10.02
CA GLY A 181 29.32 -5.25 -9.73
C GLY A 181 28.22 -5.49 -10.78
N THR A 182 27.27 -6.38 -10.46
CA THR A 182 25.96 -6.50 -11.14
C THR A 182 24.88 -5.88 -10.26
N GLU A 183 23.93 -5.17 -10.87
CA GLU A 183 22.76 -4.58 -10.21
C GLU A 183 21.53 -5.35 -10.65
N ILE A 184 20.83 -5.96 -9.70
CA ILE A 184 19.59 -6.71 -9.95
C ILE A 184 18.41 -5.84 -9.52
N LEU A 185 17.44 -5.71 -10.42
CA LEU A 185 16.21 -4.97 -10.19
C LEU A 185 15.11 -5.90 -9.71
N TYR A 186 14.47 -5.51 -8.61
CA TYR A 186 13.34 -6.21 -8.02
C TYR A 186 12.13 -5.27 -7.97
N GLN A 187 10.95 -5.77 -8.29
CA GLN A 187 9.69 -5.09 -8.04
C GLN A 187 9.05 -5.73 -6.81
N VAL A 188 8.70 -4.91 -5.82
CA VAL A 188 8.01 -5.37 -4.63
C VAL A 188 6.61 -4.78 -4.64
N SER A 189 5.60 -5.64 -4.57
CA SER A 189 4.19 -5.25 -4.47
C SER A 189 3.61 -5.71 -3.13
N CYS A 190 3.12 -4.79 -2.31
CA CYS A 190 2.51 -5.08 -1.03
C CYS A 190 1.03 -4.66 -1.02
N LEU A 191 0.16 -5.54 -0.51
CA LEU A 191 -1.25 -5.29 -0.27
C LEU A 191 -1.55 -5.44 1.22
N ALA A 192 -2.12 -4.41 1.83
CA ALA A 192 -2.71 -4.48 3.16
C ALA A 192 -4.24 -4.58 3.04
N ASN A 193 -4.85 -5.50 3.77
CA ASN A 193 -6.30 -5.66 3.88
C ASN A 193 -6.72 -5.70 5.34
N ASN A 194 -7.72 -4.90 5.70
CA ASN A 194 -8.41 -4.99 6.99
C ASN A 194 -9.78 -5.66 6.81
N ALA A 195 -9.92 -6.88 7.32
CA ALA A 195 -11.16 -7.66 7.20
C ALA A 195 -12.35 -7.03 7.95
N ALA A 196 -12.11 -6.18 8.96
CA ALA A 196 -13.17 -5.55 9.74
C ALA A 196 -13.76 -4.30 9.07
N THR A 197 -12.95 -3.54 8.32
CA THR A 197 -13.38 -2.29 7.66
C THR A 197 -13.41 -2.38 6.14
N ASN A 198 -12.93 -3.48 5.56
CA ASN A 198 -12.65 -3.63 4.13
C ASN A 198 -11.71 -2.55 3.57
N ALA A 199 -10.93 -1.89 4.42
CA ALA A 199 -9.91 -0.95 3.97
C ALA A 199 -8.77 -1.73 3.32
N THR A 200 -8.47 -1.40 2.07
CA THR A 200 -7.39 -2.01 1.29
C THR A 200 -6.43 -0.94 0.79
N SER A 201 -5.14 -1.19 0.90
CA SER A 201 -4.11 -0.35 0.30
C SER A 201 -3.10 -1.20 -0.43
N LYS A 202 -2.64 -0.72 -1.60
CA LYS A 202 -1.61 -1.37 -2.41
C LYS A 202 -0.48 -0.38 -2.63
N ILE A 203 0.74 -0.82 -2.39
CA ILE A 203 1.96 -0.06 -2.66
C ILE A 203 2.91 -0.94 -3.45
N THR A 204 3.48 -0.39 -4.52
CA THR A 204 4.51 -1.05 -5.32
C THR A 204 5.75 -0.16 -5.35
N ALA A 205 6.92 -0.75 -5.22
CA ALA A 205 8.21 -0.06 -5.29
C ALA A 205 9.24 -0.91 -6.03
N VAL A 206 10.18 -0.25 -6.71
CA VAL A 206 11.29 -0.92 -7.40
C VAL A 206 12.58 -0.71 -6.62
N TYR A 207 13.33 -1.80 -6.41
CA TYR A 207 14.60 -1.82 -5.72
C TYR A 207 15.72 -2.27 -6.65
N ALA A 208 16.88 -1.64 -6.51
CA ALA A 208 18.12 -2.03 -7.15
C ALA A 208 19.07 -2.57 -6.09
N CYS A 209 19.35 -3.86 -6.14
CA CYS A 209 20.23 -4.52 -5.18
C CYS A 209 21.57 -4.85 -5.82
N LYS A 210 22.65 -4.55 -5.09
CA LYS A 210 24.01 -4.97 -5.45
C LYS A 210 24.48 -6.04 -4.47
N PRO A 211 24.82 -7.26 -4.93
CA PRO A 211 25.14 -8.38 -4.04
C PRO A 211 26.36 -8.20 -3.12
N VAL A 212 27.24 -7.22 -3.38
CA VAL A 212 28.60 -7.20 -2.80
C VAL A 212 28.94 -5.93 -1.99
N SER A 213 28.24 -4.79 -2.11
CA SER A 213 28.71 -3.58 -1.40
C SER A 213 27.68 -2.53 -0.98
N ASP A 214 26.52 -2.41 -1.64
CA ASP A 214 25.65 -1.24 -1.45
C ASP A 214 24.24 -1.55 -0.91
N GLY A 215 23.94 -2.84 -0.62
CA GLY A 215 22.60 -3.26 -0.22
C GLY A 215 21.55 -3.02 -1.31
N CYS A 216 20.29 -2.95 -0.92
CA CYS A 216 19.15 -2.68 -1.79
C CYS A 216 18.71 -1.21 -1.69
N LEU A 217 18.83 -0.46 -2.79
CA LEU A 217 18.41 0.94 -2.88
C LEU A 217 17.10 1.07 -3.66
N ARG A 218 16.18 1.90 -3.17
CA ARG A 218 14.92 2.19 -3.87
C ARG A 218 15.19 3.05 -5.12
N LYS A 219 14.61 2.68 -6.26
CA LYS A 219 14.87 3.30 -7.58
C LYS A 219 13.75 4.22 -8.08
N ILE A 220 12.93 4.74 -7.16
CA ILE A 220 11.66 5.50 -7.35
C ILE A 220 10.46 4.56 -7.26
#